data_AF-A0AAE3LZ10-F1
#
_entry.id   AF-A0AAE3LZ10-F1
#
_cell.length_a   1.000
_cell.length_b   1.000
_cell.length_c   1.000
_cell.angle_alpha   90.00
_cell.angle_beta   90.00
_cell.angle_gamma   90.00
#
_symmetry.space_group_name_H-M   'P 1'
#
loop_
_entity.id
_entity.type
_entity.pdbx_description
1 polymer ?
#
loop_
_entity_poly.entity_id
_entity_poly.type
_entity_poly.pdbx_seq_one_letter_code
_entity_poly.pdbx_strand_id
1 'polypeptide(L)' 'GLIVGLSPGGIALFMVLSASASYIAVPAAMRVALPEANPSVYLTLSLGVTFPFNLTIGIPLYVAVSQAVTGG' A
#
# COMPACT_ATOMS: atom_id res chain seq x y z
N GLY A 1 -6.71 -14.47 16.81
CA GLY A 1 -7.46 -13.30 16.31
C GLY A 1 -7.79 -12.33 17.43
N LEU A 2 -6.78 -11.68 18.02
CA LEU A 2 -6.89 -11.14 19.39
C LEU A 2 -7.15 -9.62 19.50
N ILE A 3 -7.45 -8.90 18.41
CA ILE A 3 -7.77 -7.45 18.50
C ILE A 3 -9.05 -7.06 17.75
N VAL A 4 -9.45 -7.79 16.69
CA VAL A 4 -10.60 -7.40 15.83
C VAL A 4 -11.52 -8.58 15.46
N GLY A 5 -11.29 -9.79 16.00
CA GLY A 5 -12.09 -10.99 15.65
C GLY A 5 -11.92 -11.50 14.20
N LEU A 6 -10.99 -10.94 13.44
CA LEU A 6 -10.72 -11.29 12.04
C LEU A 6 -9.80 -12.51 11.90
N SER A 7 -9.97 -13.25 10.81
CA SER A 7 -9.05 -14.32 10.38
C SER A 7 -7.69 -13.75 9.96
N PRO A 8 -6.62 -14.57 9.85
CA PRO A 8 -5.33 -14.10 9.35
C PRO A 8 -5.44 -13.48 7.94
N GLY A 9 -6.26 -14.07 7.06
CA GLY A 9 -6.55 -13.47 5.75
C GLY A 9 -7.28 -12.12 5.87
N GLY A 10 -8.23 -12.00 6.79
CA GLY A 10 -8.96 -10.76 7.04
C GLY A 10 -8.05 -9.64 7.58
N ILE A 11 -7.14 -9.95 8.49
CA ILE A 11 -6.16 -9.00 9.03
C ILE A 11 -5.15 -8.58 7.95
N ALA A 12 -4.67 -9.52 7.14
CA ALA A 12 -3.77 -9.20 6.02
C ALA A 12 -4.46 -8.29 5.00
N LEU A 13 -5.71 -8.60 4.61
CA LEU A 13 -6.48 -7.76 3.70
C LEU A 13 -6.73 -6.37 4.29
N PHE A 14 -7.09 -6.29 5.56
CA PHE A 14 -7.28 -5.01 6.25
C PHE A 14 -6.00 -4.17 6.22
N MET A 15 -4.85 -4.76 6.57
CA MET A 15 -3.56 -4.08 6.50
C MET A 15 -3.21 -3.60 5.09
N VAL A 16 -3.42 -4.44 4.06
CA VAL A 16 -3.19 -4.05 2.66
C VAL A 16 -4.04 -2.85 2.28
N LEU A 17 -5.34 -2.86 2.63
CA LEU A 17 -6.25 -1.76 2.30
C LEU A 17 -5.90 -0.48 3.05
N SER A 18 -5.58 -0.58 4.34
CA SER A 18 -5.18 0.56 5.17
C SER A 18 -3.85 1.18 4.74
N ALA A 19 -2.89 0.37 4.28
CA ALA A 19 -1.56 0.82 3.86
C ALA A 19 -1.46 1.13 2.36
N SER A 20 -2.54 0.97 1.59
CA SER A 20 -2.49 1.18 0.14
C SER A 20 -2.42 2.67 -0.20
N ALA A 21 -1.54 3.01 -1.15
CA ALA A 21 -1.47 4.34 -1.77
C ALA A 21 -2.08 4.29 -3.18
N SER A 22 -2.70 5.38 -3.62
CA SER A 22 -3.30 5.41 -4.97
C SER A 22 -2.26 5.72 -6.05
N TYR A 23 -1.82 4.71 -6.79
CA TYR A 23 -0.86 4.86 -7.90
C TYR A 23 -1.46 5.48 -9.16
N ILE A 24 -2.79 5.65 -9.20
CA ILE A 24 -3.54 6.24 -10.32
C ILE A 24 -4.06 7.62 -9.94
N ALA A 25 -4.73 7.74 -8.79
CA ALA A 25 -5.33 8.99 -8.38
C ALA A 25 -4.29 10.02 -7.93
N VAL A 26 -3.16 9.60 -7.32
CA VAL A 26 -2.10 10.55 -6.92
C VAL A 26 -1.50 11.28 -8.12
N PRO A 27 -1.05 10.61 -9.21
CA PRO A 27 -0.60 11.31 -10.41
C PRO A 27 -1.65 12.25 -11.03
N ALA A 28 -2.92 11.83 -11.06
CA ALA A 28 -4.00 12.66 -11.57
C ALA A 28 -4.23 13.90 -10.70
N ALA A 29 -4.22 13.74 -9.37
CA ALA A 29 -4.36 14.84 -8.42
C ALA A 29 -3.17 15.79 -8.48
N MET A 30 -1.93 15.29 -8.59
CA MET A 30 -0.72 16.12 -8.72
C MET A 30 -0.77 17.03 -9.94
N ARG A 31 -1.31 16.53 -11.07
CA ARG A 31 -1.44 17.33 -12.30
C ARG A 31 -2.37 18.53 -12.14
N VAL A 32 -3.37 18.44 -11.24
CA VAL A 32 -4.34 19.51 -10.98
C VAL A 32 -3.85 20.40 -9.82
N ALA A 33 -3.35 19.81 -8.74
CA ALA A 33 -2.97 20.51 -7.53
C ALA A 33 -1.60 21.20 -7.61
N LEU A 34 -0.68 20.67 -8.43
CA LEU A 34 0.67 21.21 -8.60
C LEU A 34 1.15 21.05 -10.06
N PRO A 35 0.58 21.81 -11.01
CA PRO A 35 0.83 21.64 -12.45
C PRO A 35 2.28 21.91 -12.86
N GLU A 36 3.02 22.72 -12.10
CA GLU A 36 4.44 23.03 -12.34
C GLU A 36 5.38 21.90 -11.91
N ALA A 37 4.87 20.88 -11.19
CA ALA A 37 5.69 19.74 -10.80
C ALA A 37 6.03 18.86 -12.00
N ASN A 38 7.29 18.40 -12.07
CA ASN A 38 7.74 17.53 -13.14
C ASN A 38 7.01 16.16 -13.11
N PRO A 39 6.25 15.81 -14.17
CA PRO A 39 5.53 14.54 -14.26
C PRO A 39 6.39 13.31 -14.13
N SER A 40 7.62 13.35 -14.66
CA SER A 40 8.55 12.24 -14.56
C SER A 40 8.86 11.89 -13.11
N VAL A 41 8.88 12.86 -12.19
CA VAL A 41 9.18 12.60 -10.78
C VAL A 41 8.02 11.87 -10.12
N TYR A 42 6.81 12.45 -10.11
CA TYR A 42 5.70 11.85 -9.36
C TYR A 42 5.17 10.57 -10.01
N LEU A 43 5.25 10.41 -11.33
CA LEU A 43 4.91 9.16 -12.02
C LEU A 43 5.91 8.05 -11.70
N THR A 44 7.22 8.34 -11.78
CA THR A 44 8.25 7.35 -11.46
C THR A 44 8.20 6.95 -9.99
N LEU A 45 8.00 7.90 -9.09
CA LEU A 45 7.84 7.57 -7.67
C LEU A 45 6.60 6.69 -7.43
N SER A 46 5.43 7.02 -8.00
CA SER A 46 4.23 6.20 -7.83
C SER A 46 4.36 4.80 -8.42
N LEU A 47 4.74 4.69 -9.70
CA LEU A 47 4.69 3.44 -10.46
C LEU A 47 6.00 2.65 -10.43
N GLY A 48 7.13 3.34 -10.42
CA GLY A 48 8.47 2.73 -10.44
C GLY A 48 9.02 2.40 -9.07
N VAL A 49 8.52 3.04 -8.00
CA VAL A 49 9.03 2.85 -6.64
C VAL A 49 7.93 2.37 -5.69
N THR A 50 6.91 3.18 -5.42
CA THR A 50 5.93 2.87 -4.37
C THR A 50 5.10 1.63 -4.69
N PHE A 51 4.60 1.52 -5.93
CA PHE A 51 3.85 0.34 -6.38
C PHE A 51 4.65 -0.97 -6.22
N PRO A 52 5.85 -1.13 -6.83
CA PRO A 52 6.61 -2.37 -6.70
C PRO A 52 7.08 -2.61 -5.27
N PHE A 53 7.45 -1.58 -4.50
CA PHE A 53 7.79 -1.73 -3.09
C PHE A 53 6.63 -2.31 -2.28
N ASN A 54 5.42 -1.76 -2.45
CA ASN A 54 4.25 -2.24 -1.72
C ASN A 54 3.91 -3.68 -2.11
N LEU A 55 4.01 -4.02 -3.40
CA LEU A 55 3.73 -5.37 -3.89
C LEU A 55 4.77 -6.40 -3.41
N THR A 56 6.06 -6.07 -3.50
CA THR A 56 7.16 -7.02 -3.27
C THR A 56 7.58 -7.12 -1.80
N ILE A 57 7.42 -6.05 -1.03
CA ILE A 57 7.84 -5.99 0.37
C ILE A 57 6.64 -5.78 1.29
N GLY A 58 5.80 -4.80 0.98
CA GLY A 58 4.63 -4.45 1.80
C GLY A 58 3.68 -5.63 2.02
N ILE A 59 3.14 -6.21 0.94
CA ILE A 59 2.16 -7.31 1.02
C ILE A 59 2.73 -8.54 1.77
N PRO A 60 3.92 -9.06 1.44
CA PRO A 60 4.50 -10.16 2.20
C PRO A 60 4.69 -9.84 3.69
N LEU A 61 5.12 -8.61 4.01
CA LEU A 61 5.27 -8.16 5.38
C LEU A 61 3.93 -8.11 6.12
N TYR A 62 2.87 -7.59 5.49
CA TYR A 62 1.53 -7.58 6.09
C TYR A 62 1.00 -8.99 6.34
N VAL A 63 1.29 -9.95 5.44
CA VAL A 63 0.93 -11.35 5.66
C VAL A 63 1.72 -11.95 6.83
N ALA A 64 3.03 -11.70 6.90
CA ALA A 64 3.88 -12.19 7.99
C ALA A 64 3.43 -11.63 9.34
N VAL A 65 3.16 -10.33 9.42
CA VAL A 65 2.63 -9.68 10.62
C VAL A 65 1.27 -10.26 10.98
N SER A 66 0.39 -10.47 10.00
CA SER A 66 -0.93 -11.06 10.23
C SER A 66 -0.84 -12.46 10.87
N GLN A 67 0.04 -13.32 10.36
CA GLN A 67 0.29 -14.65 10.93
C GLN A 67 0.86 -14.54 12.36
N ALA A 68 1.84 -13.66 12.57
CA ALA A 68 2.47 -13.47 13.87
C ALA A 68 1.46 -13.02 14.95
N VAL A 69 0.56 -12.07 14.62
CA VAL A 69 -0.43 -11.56 15.59
C VAL A 69 -1.64 -12.46 15.77
N THR A 70 -1.83 -13.45 14.89
CA THR A 70 -2.94 -14.42 15.01
C THR A 70 -2.54 -15.74 15.65
N GLY A 71 -1.24 -15.99 15.82
CA GLY A 71 -0.70 -17.16 16.51
C GLY A 71 -0.19 -18.28 15.59
N GLY A 72 -0.16 -18.06 14.26
CA GLY A 72 0.19 -19.09 13.28
C GLY A 72 -0.92 -20.11 13.07
#